data_AF-A0A7V4HV81-F1
#
_entry.id   AF-A0A7V4HV81-F1
#
_cell.length_a   1.000
_cell.length_b   1.000
_cell.length_c   1.000
_cell.angle_alpha   90.00
_cell.angle_beta   90.00
_cell.angle_gamma   90.00
#
_symmetry.space_group_name_H-M   'P 1'
#
loop_
_entity.id
_entity.type
_entity.pdbx_description
1 polymer ?
#
loop_
_entity_poly.entity_id
_entity_poly.type
_entity_poly.pdbx_seq_one_letter_code
_entity_poly.pdbx_strand_id
1 'polypeptide(L)'
;MLSRDIQKAREAYRRRDREASVAAHQASGAAKETHQHGAGQYIKSAVYGGLDGTVTTFAVVAGVAECSTRAACQYVQDAERLGVDGLMVLPAMVYKADRRETIQHFRTVAAATDLPIIVYNNPIAYHVDITPEMLAELADCPTLVAVKESSGDVRRITDILNLIGERYVLFTGVDDLALESVLLGVRGWIAGVGLAFPRENQRLWELATAGRWEEARALYRWYMPLLHLDVHVKFVQYIKLAIQECGLGAEWVRAPRLPLAGEERERVLGIIRRGIETRPAL
;
A
#
# COMPACT_ATOMS: atom_id res chain seq x y z
N MET A 1 -7.35 -19.10 4.25
CA MET A 1 -6.01 -19.55 4.66
C MET A 1 -5.01 -18.98 3.67
N LEU A 2 -4.10 -18.11 4.11
CA LEU A 2 -3.09 -17.49 3.23
C LEU A 2 -2.27 -18.62 2.60
N SER A 3 -2.25 -18.69 1.26
CA SER A 3 -1.70 -19.84 0.53
C SER A 3 -0.17 -19.93 0.52
N ARG A 4 0.54 -19.06 1.25
CA ARG A 4 2.01 -18.88 1.22
C ARG A 4 2.64 -19.33 2.54
N ASP A 5 3.86 -19.86 2.49
CA ASP A 5 4.64 -20.21 3.69
C ASP A 5 5.23 -18.93 4.32
N ILE A 6 4.38 -18.23 5.08
CA ILE A 6 4.71 -16.95 5.74
C ILE A 6 5.85 -17.12 6.75
N GLN A 7 5.98 -18.29 7.40
CA GLN A 7 7.06 -18.54 8.35
C GLN A 7 8.42 -18.54 7.64
N LYS A 8 8.56 -19.27 6.53
CA LYS A 8 9.80 -19.23 5.72
C LYS A 8 10.09 -17.86 5.16
N ALA A 9 9.07 -17.14 4.68
CA ALA A 9 9.24 -15.77 4.21
C ALA A 9 9.77 -14.83 5.31
N ARG A 10 9.24 -14.96 6.54
CA ARG A 10 9.71 -14.21 7.72
C ARG A 10 11.14 -14.57 8.13
N GLU A 11 11.52 -15.84 8.03
CA GLU A 11 12.89 -16.29 8.31
C GLU A 11 13.89 -15.80 7.28
N ALA A 12 13.54 -15.86 5.99
CA ALA A 12 14.33 -15.29 4.91
C ALA A 12 14.52 -13.78 5.10
N TYR A 13 13.44 -13.07 5.44
CA TYR A 13 13.49 -11.63 5.73
C TYR A 13 14.47 -11.29 6.86
N ARG A 14 14.37 -11.99 8.00
CA ARG A 14 15.25 -11.78 9.15
C ARG A 14 16.73 -12.00 8.83
N ARG A 15 17.03 -12.91 7.91
CA ARG A 15 18.40 -13.21 7.45
C ARG A 15 18.87 -12.31 6.30
N ARG A 16 18.00 -11.43 5.78
CA ARG A 16 18.22 -10.69 4.51
C ARG A 16 18.61 -11.61 3.35
N ASP A 17 18.06 -12.82 3.34
CA ASP A 17 18.36 -13.87 2.37
C ASP A 17 17.38 -13.78 1.19
N ARG A 18 17.85 -13.20 0.09
CA ARG A 18 17.05 -12.93 -1.11
C ARG A 18 16.57 -14.22 -1.79
N GLU A 19 17.45 -15.21 -1.91
CA GLU A 19 17.13 -16.46 -2.61
C GLU A 19 16.12 -17.28 -1.83
N ALA A 20 16.27 -17.35 -0.50
CA ALA A 20 15.30 -18.00 0.37
C ALA A 20 13.94 -17.28 0.35
N SER A 21 13.94 -15.96 0.21
CA SER A 21 12.72 -15.15 0.05
C SER A 21 11.96 -15.55 -1.22
N VAL A 22 12.62 -15.55 -2.38
CA VAL A 22 12.03 -16.00 -3.65
C VAL A 22 11.50 -17.43 -3.56
N ALA A 23 12.28 -18.34 -2.98
CA ALA A 23 11.88 -19.74 -2.83
C ALA A 23 10.62 -19.89 -1.96
N ALA A 24 10.52 -19.13 -0.85
CA ALA A 24 9.33 -19.14 0.01
C ALA A 24 8.06 -18.66 -0.71
N HIS A 25 8.21 -17.72 -1.65
CA HIS A 25 7.10 -17.26 -2.49
C HIS A 25 6.66 -18.29 -3.55
N GLN A 26 7.63 -18.92 -4.22
CA GLN A 26 7.37 -19.88 -5.31
C GLN A 26 6.93 -21.27 -4.83
N ALA A 27 7.23 -21.63 -3.58
CA ALA A 27 6.88 -22.93 -3.00
C ALA A 27 5.35 -23.16 -2.87
N SER A 28 4.53 -22.10 -2.98
CA SER A 28 3.08 -22.20 -2.96
C SER A 28 2.47 -22.16 -4.36
N GLY A 29 1.72 -23.20 -4.71
CA GLY A 29 0.87 -23.22 -5.91
C GLY A 29 -0.08 -22.03 -5.93
N ALA A 30 -0.35 -21.50 -7.13
CA ALA A 30 -1.18 -20.31 -7.36
C ALA A 30 -2.35 -20.25 -6.37
N ALA A 31 -2.37 -19.20 -5.55
CA ALA A 31 -3.44 -18.97 -4.60
C ALA A 31 -4.78 -19.00 -5.33
N LYS A 32 -5.59 -20.04 -5.14
CA LYS A 32 -6.99 -19.99 -5.53
C LYS A 32 -7.67 -19.08 -4.53
N GLU A 33 -8.12 -17.90 -4.98
CA GLU A 33 -9.03 -17.08 -4.18
C GLU A 33 -10.36 -17.84 -4.00
N THR A 34 -10.49 -18.61 -2.93
CA THR A 34 -11.79 -19.16 -2.51
C THR A 34 -12.54 -18.09 -1.73
N HIS A 35 -13.48 -17.42 -2.40
CA HIS A 35 -14.36 -16.40 -1.80
C HIS A 35 -15.59 -17.07 -1.19
N GLN A 36 -15.72 -17.06 0.13
CA GLN A 36 -16.94 -17.45 0.86
C GLN A 36 -17.68 -16.20 1.37
N HIS A 37 -19.00 -16.26 1.52
CA HIS A 37 -19.91 -15.10 1.44
C HIS A 37 -20.23 -14.40 2.78
N GLY A 38 -19.42 -14.60 3.84
CA GLY A 38 -19.65 -14.00 5.16
C GLY A 38 -18.95 -12.65 5.37
N ALA A 39 -19.67 -11.64 5.84
CA ALA A 39 -19.07 -10.38 6.32
C ALA A 39 -18.18 -10.66 7.55
N GLY A 40 -16.99 -10.04 7.61
CA GLY A 40 -16.05 -10.16 8.75
C GLY A 40 -15.11 -11.38 8.73
N GLN A 41 -15.26 -12.31 7.78
CA GLN A 41 -14.44 -13.55 7.76
C GLN A 41 -13.16 -13.47 6.90
N TYR A 42 -12.83 -12.30 6.32
CA TYR A 42 -11.71 -12.16 5.39
C TYR A 42 -10.92 -10.87 5.59
N ILE A 43 -9.61 -10.95 5.37
CA ILE A 43 -8.75 -9.78 5.14
C ILE A 43 -9.15 -9.17 3.80
N LYS A 44 -9.75 -7.98 3.83
CA LYS A 44 -10.26 -7.21 2.67
C LYS A 44 -9.15 -6.71 1.74
N SER A 45 -7.98 -6.40 2.29
CA SER A 45 -6.78 -6.01 1.56
C SER A 45 -5.55 -6.28 2.40
N ALA A 46 -4.46 -6.69 1.76
CA ALA A 46 -3.16 -6.96 2.41
C ALA A 46 -2.08 -6.12 1.73
N VAL A 47 -1.27 -5.41 2.51
CA VAL A 47 0.01 -4.88 2.05
C VAL A 47 1.09 -5.91 2.33
N TYR A 48 1.91 -6.20 1.31
CA TYR A 48 3.04 -7.10 1.41
C TYR A 48 4.34 -6.29 1.39
N GLY A 49 5.29 -6.62 2.25
CA GLY A 49 6.68 -6.20 2.08
C GLY A 49 7.47 -7.28 1.35
N GLY A 50 8.44 -6.91 0.51
CA GLY A 50 9.41 -7.82 -0.12
C GLY A 50 10.83 -7.26 -0.03
N LEU A 51 11.84 -8.12 -0.09
CA LEU A 51 13.27 -7.72 -0.11
C LEU A 51 13.89 -7.67 -1.51
N ASP A 52 13.18 -8.19 -2.51
CA ASP A 52 13.80 -8.71 -3.73
C ASP A 52 13.05 -8.34 -5.01
N GLY A 53 12.02 -7.48 -4.90
CA GLY A 53 11.11 -7.19 -6.00
C GLY A 53 10.22 -8.38 -6.37
N THR A 54 9.99 -9.31 -5.44
CA THR A 54 8.92 -10.32 -5.48
C THR A 54 7.97 -10.04 -4.31
N VAL A 55 6.68 -10.38 -4.44
CA VAL A 55 5.71 -10.24 -3.35
C VAL A 55 5.95 -11.34 -2.29
N THR A 56 7.14 -11.41 -1.71
CA THR A 56 7.48 -12.37 -0.67
C THR A 56 6.96 -11.88 0.67
N THR A 57 5.77 -12.32 1.04
CA THR A 57 5.04 -11.88 2.25
C THR A 57 5.80 -12.18 3.54
N PHE A 58 6.62 -11.25 4.03
CA PHE A 58 7.18 -11.32 5.39
C PHE A 58 6.27 -10.68 6.44
N ALA A 59 5.42 -9.74 6.02
CA ALA A 59 4.41 -9.11 6.86
C ALA A 59 3.10 -8.98 6.09
N VAL A 60 1.98 -9.10 6.81
CA VAL A 60 0.61 -8.91 6.32
C VAL A 60 -0.03 -7.78 7.09
N VAL A 61 -0.30 -6.65 6.42
CA VAL A 61 -1.05 -5.53 6.99
C VAL A 61 -2.46 -5.50 6.42
N ALA A 62 -3.48 -5.66 7.25
CA ALA A 62 -4.87 -5.68 6.79
C ALA A 62 -5.47 -4.27 6.67
N GLY A 63 -6.06 -3.93 5.52
CA GLY A 63 -6.78 -2.67 5.36
C GLY A 63 -8.16 -2.71 6.02
N VAL A 64 -8.48 -1.66 6.78
CA VAL A 64 -9.72 -1.48 7.53
C VAL A 64 -10.51 -0.33 6.90
N ALA A 65 -11.41 -0.68 5.99
CA ALA A 65 -12.26 0.26 5.25
C ALA A 65 -13.73 -0.01 5.57
N GLU A 66 -14.17 0.45 6.75
CA GLU A 66 -15.53 0.23 7.25
C GLU A 66 -16.33 1.53 7.31
N CYS A 67 -17.65 1.42 7.18
CA CYS A 67 -18.57 2.56 7.17
C CYS A 67 -18.92 3.08 8.58
N SER A 68 -18.47 2.41 9.65
CA SER A 68 -18.72 2.85 11.02
C SER A 68 -17.60 2.41 11.95
N THR A 69 -17.39 3.18 13.03
CA THR A 69 -16.39 2.87 14.07
C THR A 69 -16.63 1.50 14.69
N ARG A 70 -17.88 1.13 14.99
CA ARG A 70 -18.22 -0.18 15.55
C ARG A 70 -17.83 -1.33 14.60
N ALA A 71 -18.12 -1.18 13.31
CA ALA A 71 -17.74 -2.18 12.31
C ALA A 71 -16.21 -2.26 12.15
N ALA A 72 -15.50 -1.12 12.20
CA ALA A 72 -14.05 -1.09 12.20
C ALA A 72 -13.46 -1.83 13.41
N CYS A 73 -13.97 -1.59 14.62
CA CYS A 73 -13.56 -2.31 15.83
C CYS A 73 -13.77 -3.82 15.72
N GLN A 74 -14.92 -4.26 15.19
CA GLN A 74 -15.17 -5.69 14.97
C GLN A 74 -14.15 -6.27 13.97
N TYR A 75 -13.94 -5.58 12.86
CA TYR A 75 -13.05 -6.04 11.81
C TYR A 75 -11.58 -6.13 12.27
N VAL A 76 -11.08 -5.16 13.06
CA VAL A 76 -9.69 -5.24 13.57
C VAL A 76 -9.50 -6.42 14.51
N GLN A 77 -10.49 -6.71 15.37
CA GLN A 77 -10.45 -7.87 16.25
C GLN A 77 -10.52 -9.19 15.45
N ASP A 78 -11.31 -9.23 14.38
CA ASP A 78 -11.38 -10.38 13.47
C ASP A 78 -10.02 -10.59 12.77
N ALA A 79 -9.41 -9.52 12.27
CA ALA A 79 -8.10 -9.56 11.61
C ALA A 79 -6.98 -9.99 12.56
N GLU A 80 -7.00 -9.51 13.81
CA GLU A 80 -6.06 -9.93 14.86
C GLU A 80 -6.16 -11.43 15.15
N ARG A 81 -7.37 -11.98 15.27
CA ARG A 81 -7.57 -13.43 15.43
C ARG A 81 -7.10 -14.25 14.23
N LEU A 82 -7.03 -13.65 13.04
CA LEU A 82 -6.45 -14.27 11.83
C LEU A 82 -4.91 -14.21 11.79
N GLY A 83 -4.27 -13.49 12.72
CA GLY A 83 -2.82 -13.45 12.86
C GLY A 83 -2.11 -12.52 11.87
N VAL A 84 -2.74 -11.41 11.48
CA VAL A 84 -2.08 -10.35 10.70
C VAL A 84 -1.03 -9.62 11.55
N ASP A 85 -0.02 -9.04 10.91
CA ASP A 85 1.08 -8.35 11.58
C ASP A 85 0.76 -6.90 11.95
N GLY A 86 -0.25 -6.32 11.30
CA GLY A 86 -0.68 -4.95 11.52
C GLY A 86 -1.93 -4.61 10.74
N LEU A 87 -2.36 -3.36 10.90
CA LEU A 87 -3.59 -2.85 10.33
C LEU A 87 -3.31 -1.54 9.59
N MET A 88 -4.05 -1.26 8.53
CA MET A 88 -4.06 0.06 7.89
C MET A 88 -5.48 0.61 7.96
N VAL A 89 -5.70 1.57 8.85
CA VAL A 89 -7.03 2.10 9.16
C VAL A 89 -7.31 3.34 8.32
N LEU A 90 -8.41 3.30 7.59
CA LEU A 90 -8.94 4.42 6.82
C LEU A 90 -9.87 5.29 7.69
N PRO A 91 -10.15 6.54 7.29
CA PRO A 91 -11.33 7.25 7.79
C PRO A 91 -12.59 6.40 7.64
N ALA A 92 -13.59 6.67 8.50
CA ALA A 92 -14.90 6.05 8.35
C ALA A 92 -15.48 6.34 6.95
N MET A 93 -15.88 5.28 6.25
CA MET A 93 -16.28 5.35 4.85
C MET A 93 -17.71 5.85 4.67
N VAL A 94 -18.04 6.24 3.43
CA VAL A 94 -19.34 6.73 2.92
C VAL A 94 -19.59 8.21 3.17
N TYR A 95 -19.72 8.65 4.42
CA TYR A 95 -20.01 10.03 4.74
C TYR A 95 -18.78 10.72 5.35
N LYS A 96 -18.52 11.95 4.90
CA LYS A 96 -17.41 12.75 5.40
C LYS A 96 -17.63 13.10 6.87
N ALA A 97 -16.76 12.58 7.72
CA ALA A 97 -16.69 12.94 9.13
C ALA A 97 -16.06 14.33 9.32
N ASP A 98 -16.48 15.03 10.38
CA ASP A 98 -15.76 16.21 10.84
C ASP A 98 -14.44 15.84 11.57
N ARG A 99 -13.67 16.85 11.99
CA ARG A 99 -12.42 16.64 12.72
C ARG A 99 -12.61 15.83 14.01
N ARG A 100 -13.61 16.18 14.83
CA ARG A 100 -13.85 15.55 16.14
C ARG A 100 -14.26 14.09 15.95
N GLU A 101 -15.12 13.83 14.98
CA GLU A 101 -15.57 12.49 14.61
C GLU A 101 -14.42 11.64 14.07
N THR A 102 -13.55 12.20 13.24
CA THR A 102 -12.36 11.52 12.69
C THR A 102 -11.40 11.09 13.81
N ILE A 103 -11.08 11.99 14.74
CA ILE A 103 -10.19 11.67 15.86
C ILE A 103 -10.82 10.62 16.78
N GLN A 104 -12.11 10.77 17.10
CA GLN A 104 -12.81 9.78 17.91
C GLN A 104 -12.82 8.40 17.24
N HIS A 105 -13.00 8.34 15.92
CA HIS A 105 -12.95 7.11 15.15
C HIS A 105 -11.59 6.41 15.31
N PHE A 106 -10.49 7.10 15.01
CA PHE A 106 -9.15 6.53 15.13
C PHE A 106 -8.83 6.10 16.56
N ARG A 107 -9.15 6.90 17.58
CA ARG A 107 -8.94 6.53 18.99
C ARG A 107 -9.69 5.28 19.39
N THR A 108 -10.96 5.18 18.98
CA THR A 108 -11.81 4.03 19.33
C THR A 108 -11.33 2.75 18.65
N VAL A 109 -10.90 2.84 17.39
CA VAL A 109 -10.33 1.68 16.67
C VAL A 109 -8.98 1.29 17.25
N ALA A 110 -8.13 2.26 17.56
CA ALA A 110 -6.81 2.05 18.16
C ALA A 110 -6.87 1.38 19.54
N ALA A 111 -7.94 1.61 20.30
CA ALA A 111 -8.18 0.97 21.60
C ALA A 111 -8.79 -0.43 21.50
N ALA A 112 -9.18 -0.89 20.31
CA ALA A 112 -9.86 -2.17 20.11
C ALA A 112 -8.93 -3.35 19.76
N THR A 113 -7.62 -3.11 19.68
CA THR A 113 -6.59 -4.07 19.25
C THR A 113 -5.22 -3.67 19.80
N ASP A 114 -4.33 -4.66 20.00
CA ASP A 114 -2.94 -4.42 20.38
C ASP A 114 -1.99 -4.37 19.16
N LEU A 115 -2.52 -4.59 17.94
CA LEU A 115 -1.73 -4.57 16.71
C LEU A 115 -1.28 -3.15 16.33
N PRO A 116 -0.10 -3.01 15.69
CA PRO A 116 0.34 -1.74 15.14
C PRO A 116 -0.56 -1.30 13.98
N ILE A 117 -0.92 -0.02 13.99
CA ILE A 117 -1.82 0.62 13.02
C ILE A 117 -1.06 1.67 12.19
N ILE A 118 -1.24 1.57 10.88
CA ILE A 118 -0.94 2.61 9.90
C ILE A 118 -2.20 3.46 9.71
N VAL A 119 -2.12 4.75 10.01
CA VAL A 119 -3.17 5.73 9.68
C VAL A 119 -3.10 6.01 8.18
N TYR A 120 -4.18 5.77 7.44
CA TYR A 120 -4.21 6.04 6.00
C TYR A 120 -4.88 7.39 5.69
N ASN A 121 -4.09 8.36 5.24
CA ASN A 121 -4.60 9.65 4.76
C ASN A 121 -4.69 9.68 3.22
N ASN A 122 -5.89 9.91 2.69
CA ASN A 122 -6.12 10.15 1.25
C ASN A 122 -7.36 11.04 1.07
N PRO A 123 -7.22 12.36 1.30
CA PRO A 123 -8.33 13.29 1.19
C PRO A 123 -8.91 13.42 -0.24
N ILE A 124 -8.14 13.08 -1.27
CA ILE A 124 -8.61 13.08 -2.66
C ILE A 124 -9.67 12.00 -2.86
N ALA A 125 -9.43 10.78 -2.33
CA ALA A 125 -10.35 9.66 -2.51
C ALA A 125 -11.47 9.60 -1.48
N TYR A 126 -11.21 9.99 -0.23
CA TYR A 126 -12.15 9.79 0.89
C TYR A 126 -12.72 11.09 1.45
N HIS A 127 -12.27 12.25 0.97
CA HIS A 127 -12.75 13.59 1.34
C HIS A 127 -12.62 13.97 2.83
N VAL A 128 -11.99 13.11 3.64
CA VAL A 128 -11.53 13.36 5.00
C VAL A 128 -10.01 13.55 4.96
N ASP A 129 -9.53 14.71 5.38
CA ASP A 129 -8.08 15.00 5.51
C ASP A 129 -7.66 14.84 6.97
N ILE A 130 -6.74 13.93 7.22
CA ILE A 130 -6.11 13.72 8.52
C ILE A 130 -4.87 14.61 8.56
N THR A 131 -5.03 15.80 9.12
CA THR A 131 -3.98 16.83 9.09
C THR A 131 -2.84 16.54 10.08
N PRO A 132 -1.65 17.18 9.93
CA PRO A 132 -0.55 17.03 10.88
C PRO A 132 -0.97 17.31 12.33
N GLU A 133 -1.86 18.29 12.55
CA GLU A 133 -2.37 18.64 13.88
C GLU A 133 -3.27 17.53 14.45
N MET A 134 -4.06 16.86 13.61
CA MET A 134 -4.82 15.68 14.06
C MET A 134 -3.88 14.53 14.42
N LEU A 135 -2.82 14.30 13.64
CA LEU A 135 -1.80 13.30 13.93
C LEU A 135 -1.07 13.60 15.24
N ALA A 136 -0.80 14.87 15.53
CA ALA A 136 -0.26 15.31 16.82
C ALA A 136 -1.20 15.01 17.98
N GLU A 137 -2.49 15.26 17.81
CA GLU A 137 -3.50 14.97 18.82
C GLU A 137 -3.70 13.46 19.03
N LEU A 138 -3.38 12.64 18.02
CA LEU A 138 -3.43 11.18 18.05
C LEU A 138 -2.11 10.53 18.53
N ALA A 139 -1.05 11.32 18.75
CA ALA A 139 0.28 10.80 19.09
C ALA A 139 0.34 10.04 20.42
N ASP A 140 -0.61 10.31 21.30
CA ASP A 140 -0.83 9.63 22.57
C ASP A 140 -1.42 8.21 22.43
N CYS A 141 -1.86 7.81 21.23
CA CYS A 141 -2.34 6.46 20.95
C CYS A 141 -1.16 5.55 20.55
N PRO A 142 -0.66 4.67 21.43
CA PRO A 142 0.59 3.94 21.20
C PRO A 142 0.49 2.95 20.03
N THR A 143 -0.70 2.43 19.74
CA THR A 143 -0.93 1.50 18.63
C THR A 143 -0.91 2.18 17.27
N LEU A 144 -1.11 3.50 17.18
CA LEU A 144 -0.90 4.27 15.95
C LEU A 144 0.61 4.52 15.78
N VAL A 145 1.25 3.81 14.86
CA VAL A 145 2.73 3.80 14.73
C VAL A 145 3.23 4.35 13.40
N ALA A 146 2.36 4.45 12.40
CA ALA A 146 2.75 4.86 11.06
C ALA A 146 1.64 5.65 10.36
N VAL A 147 2.01 6.37 9.30
CA VAL A 147 1.07 7.08 8.43
C VAL A 147 1.38 6.70 6.99
N LYS A 148 0.36 6.25 6.25
CA LYS A 148 0.39 6.21 4.78
C LYS A 148 -0.13 7.56 4.29
N GLU A 149 0.75 8.41 3.82
CA GLU A 149 0.39 9.72 3.30
C GLU A 149 0.08 9.63 1.80
N SER A 150 -1.12 10.05 1.41
CA SER A 150 -1.60 10.06 0.03
C SER A 150 -2.45 11.28 -0.30
N SER A 151 -2.14 12.44 0.30
CA SER A 151 -2.79 13.71 -0.04
C SER A 151 -2.38 14.28 -1.40
N GLY A 152 -1.28 13.78 -1.97
CA GLY A 152 -0.66 14.35 -3.17
C GLY A 152 0.20 15.59 -2.88
N ASP A 153 0.30 16.01 -1.61
CA ASP A 153 1.16 17.11 -1.19
C ASP A 153 2.41 16.59 -0.49
N VAL A 154 3.52 16.53 -1.22
CA VAL A 154 4.79 16.02 -0.68
C VAL A 154 5.32 16.87 0.49
N ARG A 155 4.93 18.16 0.59
CA ARG A 155 5.32 19.04 1.70
C ARG A 155 4.77 18.55 3.03
N ARG A 156 3.65 17.80 2.99
CA ARG A 156 2.99 17.23 4.18
C ARG A 156 3.94 16.32 4.97
N ILE A 157 4.88 15.64 4.30
CA ILE A 157 5.89 14.82 4.96
C ILE A 157 6.73 15.68 5.91
N THR A 158 7.26 16.80 5.41
CA THR A 158 8.06 17.73 6.20
C THR A 158 7.23 18.39 7.31
N ASP A 159 5.99 18.79 7.02
CA ASP A 159 5.11 19.41 8.02
C ASP A 159 4.83 18.46 9.20
N ILE A 160 4.59 17.18 8.90
CA ILE A 160 4.43 16.14 9.93
C ILE A 160 5.71 16.00 10.74
N LEU A 161 6.86 15.81 10.09
CA LEU A 161 8.15 15.63 10.80
C LEU A 161 8.49 16.85 11.68
N ASN A 162 8.21 18.07 11.22
CA ASN A 162 8.45 19.28 11.99
C ASN A 162 7.55 19.38 13.23
N LEU A 163 6.27 18.98 13.10
CA LEU A 163 5.31 19.13 14.19
C LEU A 163 5.45 18.04 15.25
N ILE A 164 5.75 16.80 14.85
CA ILE A 164 5.69 15.63 15.74
C ILE A 164 6.91 14.72 15.70
N GLY A 165 7.97 15.12 15.01
CA GLY A 165 9.23 14.38 14.90
C GLY A 165 9.04 12.99 14.28
N GLU A 166 9.83 12.02 14.76
CA GLU A 166 9.79 10.64 14.29
C GLU A 166 8.75 9.77 15.01
N ARG A 167 7.72 10.37 15.63
CA ARG A 167 6.66 9.62 16.35
C ARG A 167 5.97 8.61 15.46
N TYR A 168 5.78 8.92 14.18
CA TYR A 168 5.21 8.00 13.20
C TYR A 168 6.22 7.66 12.11
N VAL A 169 6.22 6.40 11.70
CA VAL A 169 6.88 5.98 10.47
C VAL A 169 6.05 6.44 9.29
N LEU A 170 6.61 7.33 8.45
CA LEU A 170 5.89 7.83 7.28
C LEU A 170 6.12 6.92 6.07
N PHE A 171 5.02 6.56 5.40
CA PHE A 171 4.99 5.85 4.14
C PHE A 171 4.40 6.78 3.08
N THR A 172 5.03 6.82 1.89
CA THR A 172 4.36 7.41 0.73
C THR A 172 3.36 6.41 0.15
N GLY A 173 2.20 6.92 -0.24
CA GLY A 173 1.15 6.15 -0.89
C GLY A 173 0.71 6.72 -2.23
N VAL A 174 1.47 7.67 -2.77
CA VAL A 174 1.29 8.20 -4.13
C VAL A 174 2.52 7.79 -4.94
N ASP A 175 2.31 6.89 -5.89
CA ASP A 175 3.38 6.23 -6.64
C ASP A 175 4.28 7.23 -7.40
N ASP A 176 3.68 8.27 -8.00
CA ASP A 176 4.40 9.31 -8.76
C ASP A 176 4.94 10.47 -7.91
N LEU A 177 5.03 10.27 -6.59
CA LEU A 177 5.76 11.14 -5.65
C LEU A 177 6.84 10.36 -4.87
N ALA A 178 7.11 9.11 -5.25
CA ALA A 178 7.94 8.21 -4.46
C ALA A 178 9.38 8.73 -4.27
N LEU A 179 9.99 9.28 -5.33
CA LEU A 179 11.37 9.78 -5.27
C LEU A 179 11.50 11.00 -4.35
N GLU A 180 10.61 11.97 -4.52
CA GLU A 180 10.53 13.17 -3.70
C GLU A 180 10.24 12.82 -2.24
N SER A 181 9.34 11.86 -2.01
CA SER A 181 8.99 11.41 -0.66
C SER A 181 10.19 10.80 0.07
N VAL A 182 11.00 9.99 -0.61
CA VAL A 182 12.23 9.41 -0.02
C VAL A 182 13.20 10.51 0.38
N LEU A 183 13.39 11.51 -0.46
CA LEU A 183 14.25 12.66 -0.15
C LEU A 183 13.76 13.41 1.10
N LEU A 184 12.45 13.51 1.31
CA LEU A 184 11.86 14.18 2.47
C LEU A 184 11.71 13.31 3.72
N GLY A 185 12.17 12.06 3.69
CA GLY A 185 12.32 11.23 4.88
C GLY A 185 11.24 10.18 5.11
N VAL A 186 10.44 9.81 4.11
CA VAL A 186 9.60 8.60 4.24
C VAL A 186 10.47 7.36 4.40
N ARG A 187 9.95 6.38 5.16
CA ARG A 187 10.63 5.14 5.51
C ARG A 187 10.03 3.91 4.84
N GLY A 188 8.99 4.10 4.04
CA GLY A 188 8.47 3.08 3.15
C GLY A 188 7.58 3.65 2.05
N TRP A 189 7.18 2.75 1.15
CA TRP A 189 6.30 3.04 0.03
C TRP A 189 5.26 1.92 -0.09
N ILE A 190 3.98 2.27 0.01
CA ILE A 190 2.86 1.34 -0.18
C ILE A 190 2.31 1.55 -1.59
N ALA A 191 2.87 0.81 -2.54
CA ALA A 191 2.74 1.05 -3.98
C ALA A 191 1.65 0.21 -4.68
N GLY A 192 1.04 0.78 -5.72
CA GLY A 192 0.12 0.06 -6.60
C GLY A 192 0.80 -0.53 -7.84
N VAL A 193 1.56 0.28 -8.58
CA VAL A 193 2.28 -0.15 -9.80
C VAL A 193 3.36 -1.18 -9.49
N GLY A 194 3.91 -1.12 -8.27
CA GLY A 194 4.83 -2.13 -7.76
C GLY A 194 4.28 -3.55 -7.78
N LEU A 195 2.96 -3.76 -7.89
CA LEU A 195 2.39 -5.10 -8.09
C LEU A 195 2.65 -5.67 -9.49
N ALA A 196 2.80 -4.82 -10.51
CA ALA A 196 3.07 -5.20 -11.89
C ALA A 196 4.57 -5.10 -12.24
N PHE A 197 5.29 -4.13 -11.67
CA PHE A 197 6.71 -3.88 -11.90
C PHE A 197 7.54 -3.97 -10.61
N PRO A 198 7.51 -5.11 -9.90
CA PRO A 198 8.03 -5.18 -8.54
C PRO A 198 9.57 -5.05 -8.46
N ARG A 199 10.31 -5.48 -9.49
CA ARG A 199 11.77 -5.32 -9.55
C ARG A 199 12.18 -3.87 -9.72
N GLU A 200 11.52 -3.16 -10.63
CA GLU A 200 11.77 -1.75 -10.90
C GLU A 200 11.38 -0.89 -9.69
N ASN A 201 10.26 -1.21 -9.04
CA ASN A 201 9.81 -0.56 -7.81
C ASN A 201 10.83 -0.69 -6.68
N GLN A 202 11.31 -1.91 -6.45
CA GLN A 202 12.34 -2.19 -5.46
C GLN A 202 13.67 -1.50 -5.81
N ARG A 203 14.07 -1.53 -7.07
CA ARG A 203 15.31 -0.90 -7.51
C ARG A 203 15.28 0.61 -7.33
N LEU A 204 14.16 1.26 -7.64
CA LEU A 204 13.99 2.69 -7.40
C LEU A 204 14.10 3.02 -5.91
N TRP A 205 13.44 2.23 -5.05
CA TRP A 205 13.53 2.38 -3.60
C TRP A 205 14.98 2.26 -3.10
N GLU A 206 15.72 1.24 -3.55
CA GLU A 206 17.13 1.03 -3.17
C GLU A 206 18.05 2.16 -3.62
N LEU A 207 17.90 2.62 -4.87
CA LEU A 207 18.72 3.70 -5.40
C LEU A 207 18.46 5.01 -4.64
N ALA A 208 17.18 5.34 -4.41
CA ALA A 208 16.79 6.56 -3.71
C ALA A 208 17.25 6.53 -2.25
N THR A 209 17.02 5.43 -1.53
CA THR A 209 17.43 5.31 -0.12
C THR A 209 18.93 5.23 0.08
N ALA A 210 19.69 4.79 -0.94
CA ALA A 210 21.15 4.83 -0.96
C ALA A 210 21.73 6.20 -1.40
N GLY A 211 20.89 7.20 -1.71
CA GLY A 211 21.35 8.51 -2.17
C GLY A 211 21.91 8.54 -3.59
N ARG A 212 21.65 7.52 -4.41
CA ARG A 212 22.09 7.42 -5.82
C ARG A 212 21.11 8.19 -6.72
N TRP A 213 21.02 9.50 -6.51
CA TRP A 213 19.94 10.34 -7.06
C TRP A 213 19.89 10.37 -8.59
N GLU A 214 21.04 10.36 -9.25
CA GLU A 214 21.15 10.43 -10.71
C GLU A 214 20.55 9.18 -11.35
N GLU A 215 20.86 8.01 -10.81
CA GLU A 215 20.34 6.72 -11.27
C GLU A 215 18.89 6.55 -10.87
N ALA A 216 18.52 6.93 -9.64
CA ALA A 216 17.14 6.92 -9.18
C ALA A 216 16.27 7.80 -10.08
N ARG A 217 16.73 9.01 -10.42
CA ARG A 217 16.03 9.95 -11.31
C ARG A 217 15.91 9.40 -12.73
N ALA A 218 16.93 8.72 -13.25
CA ALA A 218 16.86 8.09 -14.57
C ALA A 218 15.78 7.00 -14.60
N LEU A 219 15.78 6.09 -13.61
CA LEU A 219 14.76 5.04 -13.48
C LEU A 219 13.36 5.63 -13.25
N TYR A 220 13.25 6.64 -12.38
CA TYR A 220 12.01 7.32 -12.07
C TYR A 220 11.37 7.96 -13.31
N ARG A 221 12.17 8.60 -14.17
CA ARG A 221 11.67 9.18 -15.44
C ARG A 221 11.12 8.14 -16.40
N TRP A 222 11.75 6.96 -16.48
CA TRP A 222 11.20 5.84 -17.24
C TRP A 222 9.89 5.33 -16.60
N TYR A 223 9.86 5.25 -15.27
CA TYR A 223 8.74 4.67 -14.53
C TYR A 223 7.52 5.59 -14.49
N MET A 224 7.72 6.91 -14.56
CA MET A 224 6.71 7.94 -14.36
C MET A 224 5.37 7.72 -15.10
N PRO A 225 5.34 7.40 -16.42
CA PRO A 225 4.07 7.14 -17.10
C PRO A 225 3.29 5.95 -16.53
N LEU A 226 3.99 4.94 -16.00
CA LEU A 226 3.39 3.81 -15.31
C LEU A 226 2.91 4.22 -13.91
N LEU A 227 3.70 5.00 -13.16
CA LEU A 227 3.34 5.52 -11.83
C LEU A 227 2.04 6.34 -11.85
N HIS A 228 1.81 7.12 -12.91
CA HIS A 228 0.56 7.85 -13.11
C HIS A 228 -0.70 6.95 -13.22
N LEU A 229 -0.54 5.64 -13.46
CA LEU A 229 -1.68 4.71 -13.47
C LEU A 229 -2.28 4.51 -12.08
N ASP A 230 -1.50 4.69 -11.01
CA ASP A 230 -1.97 4.50 -9.63
C ASP A 230 -2.74 5.71 -9.08
N VAL A 231 -2.44 6.91 -9.56
CA VAL A 231 -3.05 8.15 -9.06
C VAL A 231 -4.40 8.49 -9.72
N HIS A 232 -4.91 7.61 -10.57
CA HIS A 232 -6.18 7.78 -11.26
C HIS A 232 -7.34 7.12 -10.50
N VAL A 233 -8.57 7.65 -10.59
CA VAL A 233 -9.76 7.08 -9.91
C VAL A 233 -10.06 5.61 -10.29
N LYS A 234 -9.60 5.19 -11.49
CA LYS A 234 -9.69 3.80 -11.99
C LYS A 234 -8.40 2.99 -11.76
N PHE A 235 -7.56 3.36 -10.80
CA PHE A 235 -6.28 2.69 -10.56
C PHE A 235 -6.44 1.17 -10.41
N VAL A 236 -7.48 0.68 -9.73
CA VAL A 236 -7.73 -0.77 -9.59
C VAL A 236 -7.78 -1.45 -10.96
N GLN A 237 -8.52 -0.89 -11.93
CA GLN A 237 -8.58 -1.42 -13.29
C GLN A 237 -7.23 -1.30 -14.01
N TYR A 238 -6.55 -0.15 -13.87
CA TYR A 238 -5.29 0.11 -14.56
C TYR A 238 -4.17 -0.82 -14.08
N ILE A 239 -4.02 -0.95 -12.76
CA ILE A 239 -3.03 -1.82 -12.12
C ILE A 239 -3.33 -3.29 -12.43
N LYS A 240 -4.59 -3.73 -12.38
CA LYS A 240 -4.94 -5.11 -12.75
C LYS A 240 -4.66 -5.43 -14.22
N LEU A 241 -4.85 -4.48 -15.12
CA LEU A 241 -4.45 -4.62 -16.51
C LEU A 241 -2.92 -4.73 -16.65
N ALA A 242 -2.16 -3.89 -15.91
CA ALA A 242 -0.70 -3.98 -15.89
C ALA A 242 -0.19 -5.32 -15.35
N ILE A 243 -0.80 -5.84 -14.28
CA ILE A 243 -0.53 -7.17 -13.71
C ILE A 243 -0.74 -8.26 -14.76
N GLN A 244 -1.83 -8.20 -15.54
CA GLN A 244 -2.11 -9.15 -16.60
C GLN A 244 -1.09 -9.09 -17.74
N GLU A 245 -0.79 -7.90 -18.25
CA GLU A 245 0.21 -7.75 -19.33
C GLU A 245 1.63 -8.15 -18.87
N CYS A 246 1.92 -8.08 -17.57
CA CYS A 246 3.16 -8.58 -16.99
C CYS A 246 3.14 -10.10 -16.71
N GLY A 247 2.02 -10.80 -16.97
CA GLY A 247 1.88 -12.23 -16.74
C GLY A 247 1.77 -12.63 -15.26
N LEU A 248 1.45 -11.69 -14.38
CA LEU A 248 1.43 -11.88 -12.92
C LEU A 248 0.02 -12.15 -12.36
N GLY A 249 -1.01 -12.11 -13.19
CA GLY A 249 -2.39 -12.32 -12.76
C GLY A 249 -3.40 -12.01 -13.87
N ALA A 250 -4.63 -11.70 -13.48
CA ALA A 250 -5.73 -11.39 -14.39
C ALA A 250 -6.26 -9.98 -14.17
N GLU A 251 -6.73 -9.35 -15.24
CA GLU A 251 -7.30 -7.99 -15.18
C GLU A 251 -8.67 -7.93 -14.49
N TRP A 252 -9.21 -9.08 -14.12
CA TRP A 252 -10.56 -9.23 -13.56
C TRP A 252 -10.79 -8.33 -12.35
N VAL A 253 -11.85 -7.52 -12.41
CA VAL A 253 -12.32 -6.69 -11.31
C VAL A 253 -13.70 -7.15 -10.84
N ARG A 254 -13.96 -6.98 -9.55
CA ARG A 254 -15.29 -7.24 -8.98
C ARG A 254 -16.21 -6.06 -9.27
N ALA A 255 -17.46 -6.36 -9.63
CA ALA A 255 -18.53 -5.37 -9.72
C ALA A 255 -18.59 -4.53 -8.42
N PRO A 256 -18.90 -3.22 -8.50
CA PRO A 256 -19.44 -2.50 -9.66
C PRO A 256 -18.39 -2.05 -10.69
N ARG A 257 -17.10 -2.35 -10.48
CA ARG A 257 -16.06 -2.04 -11.48
C ARG A 257 -16.20 -2.98 -12.68
N LEU A 258 -15.91 -2.45 -13.86
CA LEU A 258 -15.84 -3.19 -15.11
C LEU A 258 -14.42 -3.16 -15.67
N PRO A 259 -13.98 -4.16 -16.45
CA PRO A 259 -12.75 -4.08 -17.23
C PRO A 259 -12.73 -2.83 -18.12
N LEU A 260 -11.54 -2.31 -18.41
CA LEU A 260 -11.38 -1.20 -19.35
C LEU A 260 -11.78 -1.62 -20.76
N ALA A 261 -12.40 -0.72 -21.51
CA ALA A 261 -12.83 -0.93 -22.88
C ALA A 261 -12.54 0.30 -23.76
N GLY A 262 -12.57 0.10 -25.07
CA GLY A 262 -12.42 1.17 -26.06
C GLY A 262 -11.07 1.90 -25.99
N GLU A 263 -11.10 3.19 -26.31
CA GLU A 263 -9.91 4.04 -26.39
C GLU A 263 -9.13 4.14 -25.06
N GLU A 264 -9.83 4.17 -23.93
CA GLU A 264 -9.19 4.19 -22.61
C GLU A 264 -8.32 2.95 -22.39
N ARG A 265 -8.83 1.78 -22.77
CA ARG A 265 -8.07 0.52 -22.69
C ARG A 265 -6.83 0.59 -23.56
N GLU A 266 -6.97 0.94 -24.83
CA GLU A 266 -5.85 0.97 -25.77
C GLU A 266 -4.77 1.98 -25.34
N ARG A 267 -5.19 3.14 -24.80
CA ARG A 267 -4.25 4.12 -24.22
C ARG A 267 -3.47 3.54 -23.05
N VAL A 268 -4.13 2.88 -22.10
CA VAL A 268 -3.48 2.29 -20.93
C VAL A 268 -2.59 1.12 -21.33
N LEU A 269 -3.02 0.27 -22.26
CA LEU A 269 -2.20 -0.80 -22.85
C LEU A 269 -0.95 -0.23 -23.52
N GLY A 270 -1.07 0.88 -24.26
CA GLY A 270 0.07 1.54 -24.90
C GLY A 270 1.12 2.01 -23.88
N ILE A 271 0.69 2.55 -22.73
CA ILE A 271 1.59 2.94 -21.64
C ILE A 271 2.29 1.70 -21.05
N ILE A 272 1.52 0.67 -20.72
CA ILE A 272 2.03 -0.56 -20.10
C ILE A 272 3.02 -1.27 -21.02
N ARG A 273 2.65 -1.49 -22.28
CA ARG A 273 3.47 -2.21 -23.28
C ARG A 273 4.75 -1.45 -23.59
N ARG A 274 4.68 -0.12 -23.75
CA ARG A 274 5.89 0.71 -23.88
C ARG A 274 6.80 0.55 -22.66
N GLY A 275 6.24 0.54 -21.46
CA GLY A 275 6.99 0.26 -20.25
C GLY A 275 7.70 -1.09 -20.33
N ILE A 276 6.99 -2.16 -20.67
CA ILE A 276 7.55 -3.51 -20.82
C ILE A 276 8.66 -3.55 -21.90
N GLU A 277 8.42 -2.96 -23.07
CA GLU A 277 9.35 -2.93 -24.22
C GLU A 277 10.64 -2.16 -23.92
N THR A 278 10.54 -1.06 -23.17
CA THR A 278 11.66 -0.16 -22.87
C THR A 278 12.26 -0.39 -21.48
N ARG A 279 11.94 -1.52 -20.85
CA ARG A 279 12.32 -1.84 -19.48
C ARG A 279 13.84 -1.72 -19.28
N PRO A 280 14.33 -0.97 -18.28
CA PRO A 280 15.75 -0.80 -18.04
C PRO A 280 16.41 -2.10 -17.57
N ALA A 281 17.69 -2.26 -17.86
CA ALA A 281 18.51 -3.30 -17.26
C ALA A 281 18.80 -2.92 -15.79
N LEU A 282 18.39 -3.78 -14.85
CA LEU A 282 18.47 -3.56 -13.40
C LEU A 282 19.63 -4.33 -12.76
#